data_AF-A0A011PXV0-F1
#
_entry.id   AF-A0A011PXV0-F1
#
_cell.length_a   1.000
_cell.length_b   1.000
_cell.length_c   1.000
_cell.angle_alpha   90.00
_cell.angle_beta   90.00
_cell.angle_gamma   90.00
#
_symmetry.space_group_name_H-M   'P 1'
#
loop_
_entity.id
_entity.type
_entity.pdbx_description
1 polymer ?
#
loop_
_entity_poly.entity_id
_entity_poly.type
_entity_poly.pdbx_seq_one_letter_code
_entity_poly.pdbx_strand_id
1 'polypeptide(L)'
;MPLLAGSPDKVLNSALVYDPQGRRVARYDKIHLFGFQQGSERYDESTTIEAGRQPAAFVTPFGRVGLSICYDLRFPELYRALGVTDLLVVPAAFTETTGRAHWEILLRARAIENQCYVLAVAQGGRHENGRETHGNSMLVDPWGTILDRKQKGPGIVIGDLERSRLDEVRASLPALAHRVM
;
A
#
# COMPACT_ATOMS: atom_id res chain seq x y z
N MET A 1 -3.06 18.28 12.00
CA MET A 1 -2.13 19.20 11.31
C MET A 1 -1.41 18.43 10.22
N PRO A 2 -1.23 19.02 9.03
CA PRO A 2 -0.41 18.40 7.99
C PRO A 2 1.03 18.21 8.49
N LEU A 3 1.69 17.15 8.03
CA LEU A 3 3.09 16.90 8.38
C LEU A 3 3.97 17.84 7.55
N LEU A 4 4.77 18.64 8.25
CA LEU A 4 5.65 19.63 7.64
C LEU A 4 6.68 18.95 6.73
N ALA A 5 6.82 19.46 5.51
CA ALA A 5 7.88 19.09 4.58
C ALA A 5 9.12 19.96 4.80
N GLY A 6 10.23 19.67 4.09
CA GLY A 6 11.38 20.56 4.05
C GLY A 6 11.07 21.86 3.28
N SER A 7 10.20 21.78 2.28
CA SER A 7 9.69 22.94 1.54
C SER A 7 8.53 23.62 2.28
N PRO A 8 8.53 24.96 2.45
CA PRO A 8 7.52 25.67 3.24
C PRO A 8 6.10 25.59 2.66
N ASP A 9 5.97 25.43 1.34
CA ASP A 9 4.68 25.40 0.63
C ASP A 9 4.17 23.96 0.41
N LYS A 10 4.86 22.95 0.94
CA LYS A 10 4.52 21.55 0.76
C LYS A 10 4.29 20.83 2.08
N VAL A 11 3.59 19.70 1.98
CA VAL A 11 3.35 18.79 3.09
C VAL A 11 3.83 17.39 2.72
N LEU A 12 3.94 16.50 3.71
CA LEU A 12 4.27 15.10 3.49
C LEU A 12 3.01 14.23 3.53
N ASN A 13 2.90 13.31 2.59
CA ASN A 13 1.91 12.24 2.62
C ASN A 13 2.55 11.04 3.33
N SER A 14 2.21 10.85 4.61
CA SER A 14 2.91 9.89 5.47
C SER A 14 1.99 8.85 6.10
N ALA A 15 2.49 7.62 6.19
CA ALA A 15 1.94 6.59 7.06
C ALA A 15 2.76 6.56 8.35
N LEU A 16 2.07 6.72 9.49
CA LEU A 16 2.67 6.68 10.82
C LEU A 16 2.22 5.41 11.53
N VAL A 17 3.16 4.70 12.15
CA VAL A 17 2.88 3.47 12.89
C VAL A 17 3.17 3.71 14.36
N TYR A 18 2.19 3.40 15.19
CA TYR A 18 2.26 3.52 16.64
C TYR A 18 2.11 2.16 17.30
N ASP A 19 2.88 1.91 18.35
CA ASP A 19 2.75 0.70 19.16
C ASP A 19 1.62 0.83 20.20
N PRO A 20 1.31 -0.25 20.95
CA PRO A 20 0.24 -0.23 21.95
C PRO A 20 0.46 0.77 23.10
N GLN A 21 1.67 1.30 23.27
CA GLN A 21 1.98 2.34 24.26
C GLN A 21 1.89 3.76 23.66
N GLY A 22 1.47 3.88 22.40
CA GLY A 22 1.34 5.14 21.69
C GLY A 22 2.67 5.72 21.19
N ARG A 23 3.77 4.94 21.21
CA ARG A 23 5.07 5.39 20.69
C ARG A 23 5.13 5.16 19.18
N ARG A 24 5.59 6.17 18.43
CA ARG A 24 5.77 6.04 16.98
C ARG A 24 6.97 5.13 16.68
N VAL A 25 6.72 3.92 16.17
CA VAL A 25 7.74 2.91 15.87
C VAL A 25 8.17 2.91 14.41
N ALA A 26 7.37 3.45 13.50
CA ALA A 26 7.76 3.65 12.12
C ALA A 26 7.07 4.86 11.50
N ARG A 27 7.69 5.37 10.44
CA ARG A 27 7.15 6.40 9.57
C ARG A 27 7.58 6.10 8.15
N TYR A 28 6.64 6.18 7.23
CA TYR A 28 6.87 6.13 5.80
C TYR A 28 6.34 7.42 5.19
N ASP A 29 7.17 8.11 4.40
CA ASP A 29 6.75 9.25 3.59
C ASP A 29 6.67 8.78 2.13
N LYS A 30 5.55 9.03 1.46
CA LYS A 30 5.26 8.54 0.11
C LYS A 30 6.36 8.93 -0.87
N ILE A 31 6.99 7.94 -1.50
CA ILE A 31 8.12 8.16 -2.41
C ILE A 31 7.63 8.52 -3.82
N HIS A 32 6.62 7.81 -4.33
CA HIS A 32 6.12 8.05 -5.69
C HIS A 32 4.86 8.92 -5.66
N LEU A 33 4.99 10.18 -6.07
CA LEU A 33 3.87 11.12 -6.12
C LEU A 33 3.00 10.87 -7.36
N PHE A 34 1.68 10.93 -7.18
CA PHE A 34 0.71 10.65 -8.22
C PHE A 34 0.64 11.79 -9.24
N GLY A 35 0.96 11.47 -10.49
CA GLY A 35 0.67 12.31 -11.66
C GLY A 35 -0.24 11.56 -12.62
N PHE A 36 -1.30 12.21 -13.11
CA PHE A 36 -2.21 11.63 -14.08
C PHE A 36 -2.88 12.71 -14.93
N GLN A 37 -2.99 12.45 -16.24
CA GLN A 37 -3.74 13.29 -17.17
C GLN A 37 -4.46 12.41 -18.18
N GLN A 38 -5.79 12.49 -18.21
CA GLN A 38 -6.61 11.79 -19.20
C GLN A 38 -7.91 12.58 -19.43
N GLY A 39 -8.14 13.03 -20.66
CA GLY A 39 -9.30 13.87 -20.98
C GLY A 39 -9.31 15.14 -20.12
N SER A 40 -10.38 15.34 -19.34
CA SER A 40 -10.52 16.46 -18.39
C SER A 40 -9.96 16.15 -17.00
N GLU A 41 -9.61 14.91 -16.69
CA GLU A 41 -8.98 14.56 -15.41
C GLU A 41 -7.50 14.96 -15.44
N ARG A 42 -7.08 15.80 -14.48
CA ARG A 42 -5.68 16.16 -14.27
C ARG A 42 -5.37 16.17 -12.77
N TYR A 43 -4.38 15.38 -12.39
CA TYR A 43 -3.85 15.30 -11.03
C TYR A 43 -2.34 15.46 -11.07
N ASP A 44 -1.83 16.31 -10.20
CA ASP A 44 -0.40 16.47 -9.95
C ASP A 44 -0.20 16.64 -8.45
N GLU A 45 0.10 15.54 -7.76
CA GLU A 45 0.34 15.54 -6.32
C GLU A 45 1.62 16.31 -5.95
N SER A 46 2.56 16.45 -6.89
CA SER A 46 3.86 17.08 -6.64
C SER A 46 3.78 18.59 -6.40
N THR A 47 2.66 19.22 -6.77
CA THR A 47 2.44 20.66 -6.55
C THR A 47 2.29 21.00 -5.07
N THR A 48 1.77 20.07 -4.26
CA THR A 48 1.50 20.30 -2.82
C THR A 48 2.21 19.30 -1.90
N ILE A 49 2.67 18.18 -2.42
CA ILE A 49 3.33 17.12 -1.63
C ILE A 49 4.82 17.06 -1.96
N GLU A 50 5.64 16.94 -0.92
CA GLU A 50 7.06 16.60 -1.04
C GLU A 50 7.24 15.07 -1.03
N ALA A 51 8.11 14.56 -1.90
CA ALA A 51 8.37 13.13 -1.98
C ALA A 51 9.27 12.66 -0.82
N GLY A 52 8.91 11.53 -0.22
CA GLY A 52 9.82 10.75 0.61
C GLY A 52 10.98 10.17 -0.19
N ARG A 53 11.94 9.58 0.52
CA ARG A 53 13.20 9.08 -0.09
C ARG A 53 13.58 7.67 0.31
N GLN A 54 12.91 7.08 1.30
CA GLN A 54 13.36 5.85 1.95
C GLN A 54 12.20 4.86 2.09
N PRO A 55 12.34 3.63 1.57
CA PRO A 55 11.42 2.55 1.90
C PRO A 55 11.39 2.32 3.42
N ALA A 56 10.23 1.97 3.96
CA ALA A 56 10.08 1.74 5.40
C ALA A 56 9.35 0.42 5.68
N ALA A 57 9.95 -0.36 6.57
CA ALA A 57 9.36 -1.56 7.14
C ALA A 57 9.66 -1.62 8.64
N PHE A 58 8.84 -2.32 9.39
CA PHE A 58 8.99 -2.53 10.83
C PHE A 58 8.71 -3.98 11.20
N VAL A 59 9.17 -4.38 12.38
CA VAL A 59 8.99 -5.74 12.89
C VAL A 59 7.89 -5.73 13.94
N THR A 60 6.99 -6.70 13.86
CA THR A 60 6.00 -7.00 14.89
C THR A 60 6.21 -8.44 15.39
N PRO A 61 5.57 -8.84 16.51
CA PRO A 61 5.62 -10.24 16.96
C PRO A 61 5.08 -11.25 15.94
N PHE A 62 4.24 -10.81 14.99
CA PHE A 62 3.61 -11.66 13.99
C PHE A 62 4.27 -11.59 12.60
N GLY A 63 5.28 -10.75 12.41
CA GLY A 63 6.04 -10.70 11.16
C GLY A 63 6.63 -9.33 10.81
N ARG A 64 7.34 -9.27 9.69
CA ARG A 64 7.87 -8.01 9.15
C ARG A 64 6.84 -7.34 8.26
N VAL A 65 6.52 -6.08 8.55
CA VAL A 65 5.50 -5.30 7.85
C VAL A 65 6.14 -4.21 7.00
N GLY A 66 5.88 -4.22 5.69
CA GLY A 66 6.27 -3.17 4.76
C GLY A 66 5.17 -2.12 4.57
N LEU A 67 5.57 -0.86 4.36
CA LEU A 67 4.67 0.27 4.14
C LEU A 67 4.79 0.79 2.71
N SER A 68 3.66 1.13 2.10
CA SER A 68 3.59 1.86 0.83
C SER A 68 2.29 2.66 0.78
N ILE A 69 2.21 3.70 -0.05
CA ILE A 69 1.01 4.54 -0.16
C ILE A 69 0.57 4.62 -1.62
N CYS A 70 -0.66 4.16 -1.88
CA CYS A 70 -1.37 4.41 -3.14
C CYS A 70 -0.54 4.15 -4.41
N TYR A 71 -0.05 5.20 -5.05
CA TYR A 71 0.65 5.17 -6.33
C TYR A 71 1.95 4.36 -6.32
N ASP A 72 2.55 4.18 -5.13
CA ASP A 72 3.65 3.27 -4.90
C ASP A 72 3.38 1.84 -5.41
N LEU A 73 2.10 1.41 -5.44
CA LEU A 73 1.71 0.12 -6.00
C LEU A 73 2.18 -0.11 -7.42
N ARG A 74 2.48 0.93 -8.19
CA ARG A 74 2.93 0.79 -9.59
C ARG A 74 4.41 0.46 -9.73
N PHE A 75 5.19 0.59 -8.65
CA PHE A 75 6.65 0.51 -8.66
C PHE A 75 7.10 -0.75 -7.91
N PRO A 76 7.27 -1.90 -8.59
CA PRO A 76 7.71 -3.15 -7.94
C PRO A 76 9.05 -3.00 -7.21
N GLU A 77 9.92 -2.10 -7.66
CA GLU A 77 11.25 -1.83 -7.10
C GLU A 77 11.18 -1.39 -5.64
N LEU A 78 10.14 -0.64 -5.25
CA LEU A 78 9.92 -0.27 -3.86
C LEU A 78 9.79 -1.52 -2.97
N TYR A 79 8.98 -2.48 -3.42
CA TYR A 79 8.71 -3.71 -2.68
C TYR A 79 9.95 -4.60 -2.62
N ARG A 80 10.80 -4.58 -3.65
CA ARG A 80 12.11 -5.23 -3.60
C ARG A 80 13.06 -4.57 -2.61
N ALA A 81 13.05 -3.26 -2.53
CA ALA A 81 13.87 -2.50 -1.59
C ALA A 81 13.46 -2.68 -0.11
N LEU A 82 12.19 -3.06 0.15
CA LEU A 82 11.72 -3.41 1.50
C LEU A 82 12.33 -4.72 2.04
N GLY A 83 12.87 -5.56 1.14
CA GLY A 83 13.31 -6.92 1.43
C GLY A 83 12.13 -7.89 1.54
N VAL A 84 12.37 -9.08 2.10
CA VAL A 84 11.31 -10.05 2.37
C VAL A 84 10.42 -9.54 3.51
N THR A 85 9.14 -9.33 3.24
CA THR A 85 8.12 -8.93 4.21
C THR A 85 7.06 -10.01 4.35
N ASP A 86 6.41 -10.11 5.50
CA ASP A 86 5.32 -11.05 5.74
C ASP A 86 3.95 -10.40 5.45
N LEU A 87 3.87 -9.07 5.61
CA LEU A 87 2.69 -8.26 5.31
C LEU A 87 3.10 -6.94 4.64
N LEU A 88 2.33 -6.52 3.64
CA LEU A 88 2.36 -5.16 3.10
C LEU A 88 1.08 -4.43 3.50
N VAL A 89 1.20 -3.24 4.07
CA VAL A 89 0.05 -2.37 4.37
C VAL A 89 0.04 -1.21 3.39
N VAL A 90 -1.09 -1.04 2.71
CA VAL A 90 -1.23 -0.12 1.56
C VAL A 90 -2.45 0.79 1.74
N PRO A 91 -2.35 1.86 2.54
CA PRO A 91 -3.34 2.93 2.53
C PRO A 91 -3.38 3.63 1.16
N ALA A 92 -4.57 3.90 0.65
CA ALA A 92 -4.73 4.48 -0.67
C ALA A 92 -6.01 5.30 -0.87
N ALA A 93 -5.97 6.15 -1.90
CA ALA A 93 -7.11 6.87 -2.43
C ALA A 93 -7.04 6.85 -3.97
N PHE A 94 -7.17 5.65 -4.56
CA PHE A 94 -7.18 5.50 -6.02
C PHE A 94 -8.36 6.25 -6.62
N THR A 95 -8.16 6.87 -7.78
CA THR A 95 -9.27 7.45 -8.56
C THR A 95 -10.20 6.33 -9.02
N GLU A 96 -11.49 6.62 -9.19
CA GLU A 96 -12.43 5.61 -9.71
C GLU A 96 -11.98 5.04 -11.06
N THR A 97 -11.55 5.91 -11.98
CA THR A 97 -11.06 5.54 -13.33
C THR A 97 -9.89 4.55 -13.26
N THR A 98 -8.84 4.86 -12.49
CA THR A 98 -7.66 3.99 -12.42
C THR A 98 -7.85 2.80 -11.50
N GLY A 99 -8.69 2.95 -10.46
CA GLY A 99 -8.99 1.91 -9.50
C GLY A 99 -9.76 0.75 -10.13
N ARG A 100 -10.80 1.06 -10.92
CA ARG A 100 -11.58 0.05 -11.66
C ARG A 100 -10.71 -0.82 -12.56
N ALA A 101 -9.67 -0.24 -13.17
CA ALA A 101 -8.79 -0.95 -14.09
C ALA A 101 -7.63 -1.69 -13.41
N HIS A 102 -7.06 -1.15 -12.33
CA HIS A 102 -5.73 -1.60 -11.87
C HIS A 102 -5.65 -2.00 -10.40
N TRP A 103 -6.60 -1.58 -9.55
CA TRP A 103 -6.45 -1.68 -8.10
C TRP A 103 -6.25 -3.13 -7.65
N GLU A 104 -7.18 -4.02 -8.00
CA GLU A 104 -7.09 -5.44 -7.64
C GLU A 104 -5.87 -6.12 -8.26
N ILE A 105 -5.62 -5.87 -9.55
CA ILE A 105 -4.51 -6.50 -10.29
C ILE A 105 -3.17 -6.17 -9.65
N LEU A 106 -2.93 -4.90 -9.32
CA LEU A 106 -1.67 -4.47 -8.70
C LEU A 106 -1.52 -5.07 -7.30
N LEU A 107 -2.56 -5.06 -6.48
CA LEU A 107 -2.50 -5.64 -5.13
C LEU A 107 -2.18 -7.13 -5.15
N ARG A 108 -2.87 -7.89 -6.01
CA ARG A 108 -2.61 -9.32 -6.17
C ARG A 108 -1.22 -9.57 -6.71
N ALA A 109 -0.77 -8.77 -7.69
CA ALA A 109 0.59 -8.86 -8.20
C ALA A 109 1.62 -8.68 -7.07
N ARG A 110 1.47 -7.66 -6.21
CA ARG A 110 2.37 -7.44 -5.06
C ARG A 110 2.35 -8.59 -4.06
N ALA A 111 1.19 -9.19 -3.80
CA ALA A 111 1.08 -10.34 -2.92
C ALA A 111 1.84 -11.56 -3.48
N ILE A 112 1.57 -11.89 -4.74
CA ILE A 112 2.15 -13.05 -5.45
C ILE A 112 3.67 -12.90 -5.58
N GLU A 113 4.13 -11.77 -6.10
CA GLU A 113 5.55 -11.63 -6.46
C GLU A 113 6.48 -11.47 -5.25
N ASN A 114 5.94 -11.03 -4.11
CA ASN A 114 6.66 -10.89 -2.85
C ASN A 114 6.36 -12.03 -1.87
N GLN A 115 5.46 -12.95 -2.23
CA GLN A 115 5.03 -14.09 -1.41
C GLN A 115 4.71 -13.65 0.02
N CYS A 116 3.82 -12.67 0.14
CA CYS A 116 3.42 -12.04 1.39
C CYS A 116 1.95 -11.63 1.36
N TYR A 117 1.36 -11.42 2.54
CA TYR A 117 0.02 -10.84 2.62
C TYR A 117 0.02 -9.37 2.18
N VAL A 118 -1.11 -8.90 1.66
CA VAL A 118 -1.33 -7.48 1.34
C VAL A 118 -2.64 -7.01 1.95
N LEU A 119 -2.57 -6.04 2.86
CA LEU A 119 -3.73 -5.36 3.44
C LEU A 119 -3.85 -3.96 2.83
N ALA A 120 -4.85 -3.78 1.98
CA ALA A 120 -5.09 -2.54 1.27
C ALA A 120 -6.28 -1.77 1.87
N VAL A 121 -6.03 -0.55 2.35
CA VAL A 121 -7.02 0.29 3.01
C VAL A 121 -7.36 1.46 2.11
N ALA A 122 -8.52 1.44 1.47
CA ALA A 122 -8.88 2.38 0.43
C ALA A 122 -9.97 3.38 0.87
N GLN A 123 -9.76 4.65 0.53
CA GLN A 123 -10.83 5.64 0.46
C GLN A 123 -11.79 5.29 -0.69
N GLY A 124 -13.09 5.46 -0.47
CA GLY A 124 -14.12 5.15 -1.47
C GLY A 124 -15.26 6.16 -1.48
N GLY A 125 -15.93 6.26 -2.63
CA GLY A 125 -17.07 7.17 -2.82
C GLY A 125 -16.66 8.57 -3.26
N ARG A 126 -17.63 9.49 -3.22
CA ARG A 126 -17.48 10.88 -3.64
C ARG A 126 -17.13 11.77 -2.43
N HIS A 127 -16.06 12.53 -2.56
CA HIS A 127 -15.56 13.47 -1.56
C HIS A 127 -16.21 14.85 -1.73
N GLU A 128 -16.19 15.67 -0.68
CA GLU A 128 -16.77 17.04 -0.68
C GLU A 128 -16.19 17.93 -1.79
N ASN A 129 -14.92 17.73 -2.12
CA ASN A 129 -14.24 18.45 -3.21
C ASN A 129 -14.58 17.92 -4.62
N GLY A 130 -15.57 17.03 -4.73
CA GLY A 130 -16.02 16.45 -6.00
C GLY A 130 -15.19 15.28 -6.52
N ARG A 131 -14.04 14.96 -5.91
CA ARG A 131 -13.22 13.80 -6.29
C ARG A 131 -13.98 12.50 -6.02
N GLU A 132 -13.85 11.52 -6.90
CA GLU A 132 -14.36 10.16 -6.69
C GLU A 132 -13.22 9.17 -6.51
N THR A 133 -13.31 8.35 -5.47
CA THR A 133 -12.32 7.33 -5.14
C THR A 133 -12.90 5.92 -5.20
N HIS A 134 -12.03 4.98 -5.55
CA HIS A 134 -12.46 3.63 -5.92
C HIS A 134 -13.01 2.80 -4.76
N GLY A 135 -12.48 2.97 -3.54
CA GLY A 135 -12.76 2.05 -2.44
C GLY A 135 -12.11 0.70 -2.71
N ASN A 136 -12.86 -0.38 -2.51
CA ASN A 136 -12.43 -1.74 -2.76
C ASN A 136 -11.26 -2.17 -1.86
N SER A 137 -11.29 -1.78 -0.58
CA SER A 137 -10.35 -2.29 0.44
C SER A 137 -10.36 -3.81 0.44
N MET A 138 -9.21 -4.45 0.61
CA MET A 138 -9.10 -5.90 0.57
C MET A 138 -7.89 -6.45 1.32
N LEU A 139 -8.00 -7.70 1.75
CA LEU A 139 -6.91 -8.51 2.25
C LEU A 139 -6.60 -9.61 1.23
N VAL A 140 -5.34 -9.73 0.83
CA VAL A 140 -4.86 -10.72 -0.15
C VAL A 140 -3.81 -11.62 0.50
N ASP A 141 -3.92 -12.93 0.27
CA ASP A 141 -2.95 -13.93 0.74
C ASP A 141 -1.68 -13.99 -0.14
N PRO A 142 -0.61 -14.66 0.30
CA PRO A 142 0.64 -14.80 -0.45
C PRO A 142 0.52 -15.49 -1.82
N TRP A 143 -0.59 -16.18 -2.09
CA TRP A 143 -0.89 -16.83 -3.37
C TRP A 143 -1.72 -15.91 -4.29
N GLY A 144 -2.10 -14.73 -3.83
CA GLY A 144 -2.93 -13.78 -4.56
C GLY A 144 -4.43 -14.06 -4.42
N THR A 145 -4.86 -14.91 -3.48
CA THR A 145 -6.27 -15.13 -3.15
C THR A 145 -6.78 -13.95 -2.32
N ILE A 146 -7.96 -13.44 -2.63
CA ILE A 146 -8.58 -12.34 -1.87
C ILE A 146 -9.39 -12.96 -0.74
N LEU A 147 -8.95 -12.74 0.50
CA LEU A 147 -9.52 -13.35 1.70
C LEU A 147 -10.76 -12.59 2.18
N ASP A 148 -10.71 -11.25 2.12
CA ASP A 148 -11.85 -10.41 2.43
C ASP A 148 -11.78 -9.10 1.62
N ARG A 149 -12.96 -8.48 1.38
CA ARG A 149 -13.11 -7.35 0.49
C ARG A 149 -14.31 -6.48 0.85
N LYS A 150 -14.08 -5.18 0.92
CA LYS A 150 -15.12 -4.16 1.02
C LYS A 150 -15.14 -3.29 -0.24
N GLN A 151 -16.09 -3.55 -1.13
CA GLN A 151 -16.18 -2.88 -2.44
C GLN A 151 -16.39 -1.35 -2.34
N LYS A 152 -17.46 -0.90 -1.66
CA LYS A 152 -17.81 0.52 -1.54
C LYS A 152 -18.42 0.82 -0.17
N GLY A 153 -18.37 2.10 0.21
CA GLY A 153 -18.93 2.62 1.46
C GLY A 153 -18.12 2.23 2.70
N PRO A 154 -18.47 2.81 3.88
CA PRO A 154 -17.81 2.49 5.13
C PRO A 154 -17.92 1.00 5.49
N GLY A 155 -16.88 0.45 6.10
CA GLY A 155 -16.85 -0.93 6.57
C GLY A 155 -15.46 -1.37 6.99
N ILE A 156 -15.37 -2.65 7.34
CA ILE A 156 -14.15 -3.29 7.82
C ILE A 156 -13.80 -4.40 6.84
N VAL A 157 -12.49 -4.59 6.63
CA VAL A 157 -11.92 -5.79 6.02
C VAL A 157 -11.09 -6.46 7.10
N ILE A 158 -11.27 -7.76 7.29
CA ILE A 158 -10.63 -8.52 8.36
C ILE A 158 -10.23 -9.91 7.88
N GLY A 159 -9.15 -10.45 8.44
CA GLY A 159 -8.76 -11.84 8.25
C GLY A 159 -7.49 -12.16 9.02
N ASP A 160 -7.18 -13.44 9.08
CA ASP A 160 -6.05 -13.97 9.84
C ASP A 160 -4.78 -14.05 8.98
N LEU A 161 -3.65 -13.69 9.60
CA LEU A 161 -2.33 -13.81 9.00
C LEU A 161 -1.66 -15.08 9.53
N GLU A 162 -1.61 -16.12 8.70
CA GLU A 162 -1.08 -17.41 9.09
C GLU A 162 0.38 -17.56 8.67
N ARG A 163 1.25 -17.83 9.64
CA ARG A 163 2.67 -18.08 9.35
C ARG A 163 2.88 -19.34 8.51
N SER A 164 2.12 -20.39 8.80
CA SER A 164 2.10 -21.65 8.03
C SER A 164 1.84 -21.41 6.55
N ARG A 165 0.91 -20.51 6.21
CA ARG A 165 0.57 -20.20 4.82
C ARG A 165 1.71 -19.51 4.08
N LEU A 166 2.41 -18.57 4.74
CA LEU A 166 3.61 -17.95 4.18
C LEU A 166 4.70 -18.98 3.91
N ASP A 167 4.96 -19.84 4.89
CA ASP A 167 6.00 -20.86 4.81
C ASP A 167 5.67 -21.91 3.71
N GLU A 168 4.41 -22.34 3.60
CA GLU A 168 3.92 -23.25 2.54
C GLU A 168 4.15 -22.65 1.14
N VAL A 169 3.72 -21.41 0.93
CA VAL A 169 3.84 -20.75 -0.38
C VAL A 169 5.31 -20.53 -0.77
N ARG A 170 6.14 -20.11 0.19
CA ARG A 170 7.58 -19.91 -0.04
C ARG A 170 8.33 -21.23 -0.24
N ALA A 171 7.89 -22.33 0.35
CA ALA A 171 8.50 -23.65 0.14
C ALA A 171 8.08 -24.30 -1.19
N SER A 172 6.79 -24.20 -1.55
CA SER A 172 6.23 -24.80 -2.77
C SER A 172 6.68 -24.08 -4.04
N LEU A 173 6.78 -22.75 -4.00
CA LEU A 173 7.31 -21.93 -5.09
C LEU A 173 8.38 -20.99 -4.53
N PRO A 174 9.65 -21.41 -4.39
CA PRO A 174 10.70 -20.61 -3.73
C PRO A 174 11.24 -19.46 -4.61
N ALA A 175 10.36 -18.68 -5.22
CA ALA A 175 10.68 -17.59 -6.14
C ALA A 175 11.59 -16.53 -5.48
N LEU A 176 11.38 -16.22 -4.20
CA LEU A 176 12.25 -15.29 -3.46
C LEU A 176 13.70 -15.76 -3.36
N ALA A 177 13.94 -17.08 -3.26
CA ALA A 177 15.29 -17.66 -3.19
C ALA A 177 15.96 -17.76 -4.57
N HIS A 178 15.18 -17.74 -5.65
CA HIS A 178 15.68 -17.79 -7.03
C HIS A 178 16.03 -16.41 -7.61
N ARG A 179 15.93 -15.34 -6.81
CA ARG A 179 16.25 -13.98 -7.26
C ARG A 179 17.74 -13.84 -7.54
N VAL A 180 18.06 -13.33 -8.72
CA VAL A 180 19.44 -13.00 -9.16
C VAL A 180 19.64 -11.51 -9.45
N MET A 181 18.59 -10.71 -9.20
CA MET A 181 18.53 -9.24 -9.34
C MET A 181 17.84 -8.60 -8.15
#